data_AF-A0A836UF76-F1
#
_entry.id   AF-A0A836UF76-F1
#
_cell.length_a   1.000
_cell.length_b   1.000
_cell.length_c   1.000
_cell.angle_alpha   90.00
_cell.angle_beta   90.00
_cell.angle_gamma   90.00
#
_symmetry.space_group_name_H-M   'P 1'
#
loop_
_entity.id
_entity.type
_entity.pdbx_description
1 polymer ?
#
loop_
_entity_poly.entity_id
_entity_poly.type
_entity_poly.pdbx_seq_one_letter_code
_entity_poly.pdbx_strand_id
1 'polypeptide(L)' 'MVQLQIQLSDEDAQRLKAQAEQMGMPPEALISSMVSSCLSVPSDECFDSVSAEVLDQYTELYKRLA' A
#
# COMPACT_ATOMS: atom_id res chain seq x y z
N MET A 1 14.16 11.61 11.84
CA MET A 1 13.33 10.39 11.76
C MET A 1 11.94 10.76 12.24
N VAL A 2 10.91 10.53 11.44
CA VAL A 2 9.52 10.78 11.84
C VAL A 2 9.03 9.55 12.59
N GLN A 3 8.57 9.72 13.83
CA GLN A 3 7.92 8.64 14.59
C GLN A 3 6.41 8.69 14.33
N LEU A 4 5.86 7.59 13.85
CA LEU A 4 4.42 7.40 13.70
C LEU A 4 3.93 6.55 14.88
N GLN A 5 2.92 7.02 15.61
CA GLN A 5 2.26 6.23 16.64
C GLN A 5 0.98 5.63 16.07
N ILE A 6 0.91 4.31 16.03
CA ILE A 6 -0.27 3.57 15.58
C ILE A 6 -0.93 3.00 16.83
N GLN A 7 -2.18 3.38 17.11
CA GLN A 7 -2.95 2.76 18.18
C GLN A 7 -3.57 1.46 17.65
N LEU A 8 -3.28 0.36 18.33
CA LEU A 8 -3.84 -0.95 18.04
C LEU A 8 -4.80 -1.36 19.14
N SER A 9 -5.81 -2.15 18.79
CA SER A 9 -6.59 -2.89 19.78
C SER A 9 -5.68 -3.92 20.47
N ASP A 10 -6.04 -4.32 21.69
CA ASP A 10 -5.28 -5.35 22.42
C ASP A 10 -5.19 -6.68 21.65
N GLU A 11 -6.25 -7.02 20.92
CA GLU A 11 -6.30 -8.23 20.10
C GLU A 11 -5.33 -8.15 18.92
N ASP A 12 -5.28 -7.02 18.21
CA ASP A 12 -4.37 -6.82 17.07
C ASP A 12 -2.91 -6.75 17.53
N ALA A 13 -2.65 -6.14 18.70
CA ALA A 13 -1.32 -6.10 19.28
C ALA A 13 -0.80 -7.50 19.66
N GLN A 14 -1.67 -8.39 20.16
CA GLN A 14 -1.32 -9.77 20.46
C GLN A 14 -1.06 -10.58 19.18
N ARG A 15 -1.91 -10.42 18.16
CA ARG A 15 -1.73 -11.08 16.86
C ARG A 15 -0.41 -10.67 16.20
N LEU A 16 -0.07 -9.40 16.25
CA LEU A 16 1.18 -8.88 15.73
C LEU A 16 2.39 -9.51 16.44
N LYS A 17 2.39 -9.55 17.77
CA LYS A 17 3.48 -10.17 18.54
C LYS A 17 3.65 -11.64 18.18
N ALA A 18 2.56 -12.39 18.11
CA ALA A 18 2.60 -13.80 17.74
C ALA A 18 3.17 -14.03 16.33
N GLN A 19 2.79 -13.19 15.35
CA GLN A 19 3.34 -13.27 13.99
C GLN A 19 4.83 -12.88 13.94
N ALA A 20 5.22 -11.85 14.69
CA ALA A 20 6.59 -11.39 14.77
C ALA A 20 7.51 -12.48 15.37
N GLU A 21 7.05 -13.16 16.42
CA GLU A 21 7.74 -14.32 17.02
C GLU A 21 7.88 -15.48 16.05
N GLN A 22 6.83 -15.82 15.31
CA GLN A 22 6.89 -16.87 14.29
C GLN A 22 7.91 -16.59 13.18
N MET A 23 8.06 -15.31 12.83
CA MET A 23 9.00 -14.86 11.81
C MET A 23 10.40 -14.51 12.37
N GLY A 24 10.61 -14.64 13.69
CA GLY A 24 11.88 -14.34 14.35
C GLY A 24 12.31 -12.87 14.23
N MET A 25 11.36 -11.95 14.11
CA MET A 25 11.61 -10.52 13.91
C MET A 25 10.90 -9.67 14.97
N PRO A 26 11.41 -8.46 15.27
CA PRO A 26 10.74 -7.57 16.19
C PRO A 26 9.42 -7.04 15.57
N PRO A 27 8.36 -6.85 16.37
CA PRO A 27 7.04 -6.44 15.89
C PRO A 27 7.08 -5.09 15.15
N GLU A 28 7.98 -4.18 15.52
CA GLU A 28 8.18 -2.90 14.85
C GLU A 28 8.71 -3.09 13.43
N ALA A 29 9.63 -4.04 13.22
CA ALA A 29 10.16 -4.33 11.88
C ALA A 29 9.10 -4.99 10.99
N LEU A 30 8.27 -5.87 11.57
CA LEU A 30 7.14 -6.48 10.86
C LEU A 30 6.15 -5.41 10.40
N ILE A 31 5.70 -4.51 11.29
CA ILE A 31 4.80 -3.40 10.93
C ILE A 31 5.45 -2.52 9.87
N SER A 32 6.72 -2.15 10.04
CA SER A 32 7.40 -1.27 9.08
C SER A 32 7.42 -1.89 7.68
N SER A 33 7.66 -3.20 7.57
CA SER A 33 7.64 -3.93 6.30
C SER A 33 6.23 -3.99 5.69
N MET A 34 5.21 -4.27 6.51
CA MET A 34 3.82 -4.31 6.07
C MET A 34 3.32 -2.94 5.59
N VAL A 35 3.57 -1.89 6.38
CA VAL A 35 3.22 -0.52 6.02
C VAL A 35 3.96 -0.10 4.75
N SER A 36 5.24 -0.44 4.63
CA SER A 36 5.99 -0.17 3.39
C SER A 36 5.36 -0.89 2.21
N SER A 37 4.99 -2.17 2.35
CA SER A 37 4.32 -2.94 1.29
C SER A 37 2.96 -2.34 0.91
N CYS A 38 2.16 -1.87 1.88
CA CYS A 38 0.86 -1.25 1.63
C CYS A 38 0.96 0.13 0.98
N LEU A 39 1.98 0.90 1.35
CA LEU A 39 2.24 2.24 0.80
C LEU A 39 3.08 2.20 -0.48
N SER A 40 3.68 1.06 -0.79
CA SER A 40 4.33 0.82 -2.08
C SER A 40 3.23 0.82 -3.12
N VAL A 41 3.04 1.95 -3.79
CA VAL A 41 2.27 2.00 -5.02
C VAL A 41 2.97 1.08 -6.01
N PRO A 42 2.18 0.30 -6.77
CA PRO A 42 2.56 -0.19 -8.05
C PRO A 42 3.40 0.80 -8.84
N SER A 43 4.73 0.86 -8.78
CA SER A 43 5.47 1.44 -9.92
C SER A 43 5.44 0.40 -11.03
N ASP A 44 4.24 -0.09 -11.33
CA ASP A 44 3.97 -1.06 -12.34
C ASP A 44 3.81 -0.22 -13.60
N GLU A 45 4.86 -0.16 -14.40
CA GLU A 45 4.82 0.52 -15.70
C GLU A 45 3.60 0.07 -16.52
N CYS A 46 3.10 -1.15 -16.27
CA CYS A 46 1.84 -1.66 -16.81
C CYS A 46 0.62 -0.87 -16.30
N PHE A 47 0.54 -0.56 -15.00
CA PHE A 47 -0.55 0.25 -14.45
C PHE A 47 -0.52 1.67 -15.02
N ASP A 48 0.65 2.31 -15.08
CA ASP A 48 0.79 3.68 -15.61
C ASP A 48 0.47 3.75 -17.11
N SER A 49 0.91 2.77 -17.90
CA SER A 49 0.60 2.71 -19.33
C SER A 49 -0.87 2.42 -19.61
N VAL A 50 -1.47 1.46 -18.92
CA VAL A 50 -2.91 1.13 -19.08
C VAL A 50 -3.79 2.29 -18.62
N SER A 51 -3.43 2.95 -17.51
CA SER A 51 -4.20 4.11 -17.03
C SER A 51 -4.06 5.31 -17.97
N ALA A 52 -2.88 5.55 -18.55
CA ALA A 52 -2.70 6.56 -19.58
C ALA A 52 -3.53 6.28 -20.85
N GLU A 53 -3.56 5.03 -21.31
CA GLU A 53 -4.32 4.63 -22.51
C GLU A 53 -5.83 4.78 -22.31
N VAL A 54 -6.35 4.39 -21.14
CA VAL A 54 -7.76 4.58 -20.80
C VAL A 54 -8.11 6.06 -20.71
N LEU A 55 -7.28 6.89 -20.08
CA LEU A 55 -7.53 8.33 -19.97
C LEU A 55 -7.53 9.01 -21.35
N ASP A 56 -6.66 8.60 -22.27
CA ASP A 56 -6.62 9.12 -23.63
C ASP A 56 -7.89 8.72 -24.43
N GLN A 57 -8.31 7.46 -24.34
CA GLN A 57 -9.56 6.99 -24.97
C GLN A 57 -10.79 7.76 -24.47
N TYR A 58 -10.88 8.01 -23.16
CA TYR A 58 -11.98 8.78 -22.58
C TYR A 58 -11.91 10.25 -22.98
N THR A 59 -10.72 10.83 -23.07
CA THR A 59 -10.53 12.22 -23.53
C THR A 59 -11.00 12.39 -24.97
N GLU A 60 -10.69 11.44 -25.85
CA GLU A 60 -11.17 11.44 -27.25
C GLU A 60 -12.68 11.25 -27.35
N LEU A 61 -13.29 10.43 -26.49
CA LEU A 61 -14.75 10.31 -26.40
C LEU A 61 -15.39 11.63 -25.98
N TYR A 62 -14.84 12.32 -24.97
CA TYR A 62 -15.34 13.62 -24.53
C TYR A 62 -15.19 14.70 -25.60
N LYS A 63 -14.08 14.74 -26.35
CA LYS A 63 -13.90 15.67 -27.48
C LYS A 63 -14.91 15.46 -28.60
N ARG A 64 -15.36 14.23 -28.84
CA ARG A 64 -16.36 13.90 -29.87
C ARG A 64 -17.80 14.22 -29.46
N LEU A 65 -18.04 14.36 -28.16
CA LEU A 65 -19.35 14.70 -27.59
C LEU A 65 -19.56 16.22 -27.44
N ALA A 66 -18.50 17.02 -27.54
CA ALA A 66 -18.51 18.49 -27.54
C ALA A 66 -18.55 19.06 -28.96
#